data_AF-A0AAJ2FL27-F1
#
_entry.id   AF-A0AAJ2FL27-F1
#
_cell.length_a   1.000
_cell.length_b   1.000
_cell.length_c   1.000
_cell.angle_alpha   90.00
_cell.angle_beta   90.00
_cell.angle_gamma   90.00
#
_symmetry.space_group_name_H-M   'P 1'
#
loop_
_entity.id
_entity.type
_entity.pdbx_description
1 polymer ?
#
loop_
_entity_poly.entity_id
_entity_poly.type
_entity_poly.pdbx_seq_one_letter_code
_entity_poly.pdbx_strand_id
1 'polypeptide(L)'
;MMSSLAKHSSALLATSTAALLLAGLALSSTAHAGLEFSTNSSSSSDKFLTFHNLYGKDVMTRSDISIDMVTQLQSTAKTNTTDIQNLEKTVKEQSRLIEELKKNAGSGSSSSASETANLKRTVSEQDNALKKLASQIDDLKRTSDQLKRTVDDLSRKVK
;
A
#
# COMPACT_ATOMS: atom_id res chain seq x y z
N MET A 1 -68.78 16.72 -107.87
CA MET A 1 -67.66 16.04 -108.56
C MET A 1 -66.50 15.90 -107.57
N MET A 2 -65.81 14.74 -107.62
CA MET A 2 -64.37 14.53 -107.33
C MET A 2 -63.72 15.15 -106.07
N SER A 3 -63.21 14.26 -105.17
CA SER A 3 -61.95 14.36 -104.38
C SER A 3 -61.65 15.61 -103.51
N SER A 4 -60.99 15.60 -102.36
CA SER A 4 -60.42 14.59 -101.42
C SER A 4 -60.09 15.36 -100.10
N LEU A 5 -59.40 14.91 -99.04
CA LEU A 5 -58.61 13.71 -98.70
C LEU A 5 -58.68 13.51 -97.18
N ALA A 6 -58.64 12.27 -96.67
CA ALA A 6 -58.59 12.02 -95.23
C ALA A 6 -57.17 12.10 -94.64
N LYS A 7 -57.03 12.74 -93.47
CA LYS A 7 -55.96 12.45 -92.48
C LYS A 7 -56.34 13.01 -91.10
N HIS A 8 -56.66 12.13 -90.16
CA HIS A 8 -56.84 12.49 -88.76
C HIS A 8 -55.47 12.75 -88.11
N SER A 9 -55.34 13.83 -87.35
CA SER A 9 -54.17 14.10 -86.51
C SER A 9 -54.60 14.13 -85.04
N SER A 10 -54.60 12.96 -84.41
CA SER A 10 -54.93 12.80 -82.98
C SER A 10 -53.66 13.00 -82.15
N ALA A 11 -53.37 14.26 -81.80
CA ALA A 11 -52.25 14.64 -80.92
C ALA A 11 -52.77 15.33 -79.65
N LEU A 12 -53.54 14.58 -78.85
CA LEU A 12 -54.03 14.96 -77.53
C LEU A 12 -53.70 13.80 -76.58
N LEU A 13 -53.22 14.10 -75.36
CA LEU A 13 -52.75 13.15 -74.32
C LEU A 13 -51.28 12.69 -74.43
N ALA A 14 -50.33 13.61 -74.22
CA ALA A 14 -48.93 13.26 -73.94
C ALA A 14 -48.26 14.18 -72.88
N THR A 15 -49.05 14.74 -71.94
CA THR A 15 -48.59 15.81 -71.04
C THR A 15 -48.97 15.61 -69.57
N SER A 16 -49.30 14.37 -69.16
CA SER A 16 -49.82 14.08 -67.81
C SER A 16 -48.99 13.08 -66.99
N THR A 17 -48.13 12.27 -67.60
CA THR A 17 -47.39 11.20 -66.89
C THR A 17 -46.16 11.68 -66.10
N ALA A 18 -45.60 12.85 -66.42
CA ALA A 18 -44.47 13.41 -65.68
C ALA A 18 -44.88 13.98 -64.31
N ALA A 19 -46.06 14.60 -64.19
CA ALA A 19 -46.48 15.31 -62.98
C ALA A 19 -46.73 14.38 -61.78
N LEU A 20 -47.28 13.18 -62.00
CA LEU A 20 -47.51 12.22 -60.92
C LEU A 20 -46.20 11.65 -60.34
N LEU A 21 -45.15 11.52 -61.16
CA LEU A 21 -43.89 10.90 -60.73
C LEU A 21 -43.07 11.80 -59.79
N LEU A 22 -43.26 13.12 -59.84
CA LEU A 22 -42.63 14.06 -58.89
C LEU A 22 -43.41 14.19 -57.57
N ALA A 23 -44.69 13.81 -57.51
CA ALA A 23 -45.49 13.88 -56.28
C ALA A 23 -45.17 12.76 -55.27
N GLY A 24 -44.58 11.65 -55.71
CA GLY A 24 -44.29 10.47 -54.89
C GLY A 24 -43.00 10.53 -54.05
N LEU A 25 -42.16 11.56 -54.21
CA LEU A 25 -40.90 11.72 -53.48
C LEU A 25 -41.03 12.51 -52.16
N ALA A 26 -42.27 12.76 -51.72
CA ALA A 26 -42.56 13.48 -50.48
C ALA A 26 -42.20 12.67 -49.23
N LEU A 27 -40.98 12.91 -48.73
CA LEU A 27 -40.57 12.74 -47.33
C LEU A 27 -40.78 11.35 -46.70
N SER A 28 -40.05 10.36 -47.20
CA SER A 28 -39.43 9.37 -46.30
C SER A 28 -38.26 10.05 -45.56
N SER A 29 -38.55 10.98 -44.65
CA SER A 29 -37.55 11.53 -43.73
C SER A 29 -37.25 10.50 -42.64
N THR A 30 -36.63 9.40 -43.04
CA THR A 30 -35.96 8.48 -42.14
C THR A 30 -34.75 9.22 -41.58
N ALA A 31 -34.93 9.84 -40.41
CA ALA A 31 -33.85 10.29 -39.56
C ALA A 31 -33.02 9.06 -39.17
N HIS A 32 -32.04 8.72 -40.01
CA HIS A 32 -31.12 7.63 -39.76
C HIS A 32 -30.24 8.04 -38.58
N ALA A 33 -30.61 7.60 -37.38
CA ALA A 33 -29.73 7.57 -36.22
C ALA A 33 -28.65 6.50 -36.44
N GLY A 34 -27.80 6.72 -37.45
CA GLY A 34 -26.65 5.90 -37.77
C GLY A 34 -25.51 6.16 -36.80
N LEU A 35 -24.65 5.15 -36.60
CA LEU A 35 -23.39 5.36 -35.92
C LEU A 35 -22.41 6.00 -36.91
N GLU A 36 -22.25 7.32 -36.83
CA GLU A 36 -21.28 8.05 -37.64
C GLU A 36 -19.85 7.82 -37.12
N PHE A 37 -18.93 7.48 -38.01
CA PHE A 37 -17.52 7.36 -37.69
C PHE A 37 -16.84 8.73 -37.80
N SER A 38 -16.17 9.16 -36.73
CA SER A 38 -15.33 10.36 -36.72
C SER A 38 -13.89 9.99 -36.39
N THR A 39 -12.94 10.69 -37.03
CA THR A 39 -11.51 10.60 -36.71
C THR A 39 -11.10 11.50 -35.54
N ASN A 40 -12.04 12.27 -34.97
CA ASN A 40 -11.78 13.11 -33.81
C ASN A 40 -11.57 12.23 -32.56
N SER A 41 -10.70 12.68 -31.67
CA SER A 41 -10.51 12.04 -30.36
C SER A 41 -11.79 12.12 -29.52
N SER A 42 -12.14 11.03 -28.83
CA SER A 42 -13.26 11.01 -27.88
C SER A 42 -13.06 12.03 -26.75
N SER A 43 -14.16 12.66 -26.33
CA SER A 43 -14.22 13.54 -25.16
C SER A 43 -14.23 12.72 -23.87
N SER A 44 -13.77 13.30 -22.76
CA SER A 44 -13.89 12.68 -21.43
C SER A 44 -15.35 12.43 -21.03
N SER A 45 -16.27 13.29 -21.49
CA SER A 45 -17.71 13.15 -21.29
C SER A 45 -18.35 12.01 -22.07
N ASP A 46 -17.69 11.48 -23.10
CA ASP A 46 -18.24 10.43 -23.96
C ASP A 46 -18.46 9.15 -23.16
N LYS A 47 -19.53 8.44 -23.52
CA LYS A 47 -19.98 7.24 -22.82
C LYS A 47 -19.80 6.01 -23.70
N PHE A 48 -19.46 4.89 -23.08
CA PHE A 48 -19.35 3.62 -23.80
C PHE A 48 -20.71 3.15 -24.32
N LEU A 49 -20.69 2.43 -25.44
CA LEU A 49 -21.87 1.74 -25.94
C LEU A 49 -21.89 0.30 -25.42
N THR A 50 -23.07 -0.18 -25.04
CA THR A 50 -23.31 -1.53 -24.55
C THR A 50 -24.32 -2.23 -25.46
N PHE A 51 -24.01 -3.46 -25.84
CA PHE A 51 -25.00 -4.36 -26.45
C PHE A 51 -25.80 -5.03 -25.34
N HIS A 52 -27.13 -5.03 -25.45
CA HIS A 52 -27.99 -5.81 -24.58
C HIS A 52 -29.13 -6.44 -25.37
N ASN A 53 -29.49 -7.67 -25.00
CA ASN A 53 -30.59 -8.37 -25.61
C ASN A 53 -31.91 -7.90 -24.98
N LEU A 54 -32.78 -7.30 -25.79
CA LEU A 54 -34.10 -6.84 -25.39
C LEU A 54 -35.16 -7.69 -26.11
N TYR A 55 -35.71 -8.67 -25.40
CA TYR A 55 -36.72 -9.62 -25.90
C TYR A 55 -36.31 -10.35 -27.18
N GLY A 56 -35.11 -10.95 -27.20
CA GLY A 56 -34.59 -11.72 -28.34
C GLY A 56 -33.97 -10.88 -29.45
N LYS A 57 -33.93 -9.54 -29.30
CA LYS A 57 -33.27 -8.62 -30.23
C LYS A 57 -32.11 -7.91 -29.55
N ASP A 58 -30.90 -8.06 -30.08
CA ASP A 58 -29.75 -7.29 -29.61
C ASP A 58 -29.87 -5.83 -30.06
N VAL A 59 -29.77 -4.91 -29.11
CA VAL A 59 -29.77 -3.47 -29.35
C VAL A 59 -28.56 -2.82 -28.69
N MET A 60 -28.06 -1.75 -29.30
CA MET A 60 -26.99 -0.94 -28.75
C MET A 60 -27.59 0.23 -27.95
N THR A 61 -27.18 0.37 -26.69
CA THR A 61 -27.53 1.50 -25.83
C THR A 61 -26.30 2.19 -25.30
N ARG A 62 -26.48 3.42 -24.80
CA ARG A 62 -25.42 4.18 -24.15
C ARG A 62 -25.34 3.75 -22.68
N SER A 63 -24.17 3.29 -22.25
CA SER A 63 -23.86 2.98 -20.85
C SER A 63 -23.90 4.25 -20.00
N ASP A 64 -23.99 4.09 -18.67
CA ASP A 64 -23.76 5.21 -17.75
C ASP A 64 -22.30 5.54 -17.51
N ILE A 65 -21.38 4.64 -17.88
CA ILE A 65 -19.93 4.78 -17.72
C ILE A 65 -19.37 5.73 -18.80
N SER A 66 -18.73 6.82 -18.36
CA SER A 66 -17.97 7.75 -19.20
C SER A 66 -16.47 7.40 -19.28
N ILE A 67 -15.78 7.88 -20.31
CA ILE A 67 -14.32 7.79 -20.47
C ILE A 67 -13.60 8.45 -19.29
N ASP A 68 -14.12 9.57 -18.79
CA ASP A 68 -13.62 10.25 -17.58
C ASP A 68 -13.56 9.31 -16.36
N MET A 69 -14.63 8.57 -16.08
CA MET A 69 -14.67 7.63 -14.95
C MET A 69 -13.61 6.53 -15.06
N VAL A 70 -13.34 6.03 -16.27
CA VAL A 70 -12.29 5.04 -16.53
C VAL A 70 -10.90 5.65 -16.36
N THR A 71 -10.72 6.90 -16.77
CA THR A 71 -9.47 7.66 -16.62
C THR A 71 -9.17 7.98 -15.15
N GLN A 72 -10.20 8.37 -14.38
CA GLN A 72 -10.10 8.53 -12.93
C GLN A 72 -9.74 7.20 -12.26
N LEU A 73 -10.44 6.10 -12.58
CA LEU A 73 -10.16 4.77 -12.04
C LEU A 73 -8.71 4.32 -12.35
N GLN A 74 -8.24 4.55 -13.58
CA GLN A 74 -6.84 4.27 -13.97
C GLN A 74 -5.84 5.10 -13.15
N SER A 75 -6.19 6.36 -12.85
CA SER A 75 -5.34 7.26 -12.05
C SER A 75 -5.28 6.80 -10.59
N THR A 76 -6.43 6.48 -9.97
CA THR A 76 -6.49 5.89 -8.63
C THR A 76 -5.73 4.57 -8.56
N ALA A 77 -5.85 3.69 -9.56
CA ALA A 77 -5.11 2.43 -9.60
C ALA A 77 -3.58 2.64 -9.65
N LYS A 78 -3.10 3.65 -10.40
CA LYS A 78 -1.68 4.03 -10.42
C LYS A 78 -1.22 4.53 -9.05
N THR A 79 -1.96 5.46 -8.43
CA THR A 79 -1.64 5.98 -7.08
C THR A 79 -1.59 4.85 -6.06
N ASN A 80 -2.61 4.00 -5.99
CA ASN A 80 -2.66 2.86 -5.06
C ASN A 80 -1.47 1.91 -5.27
N THR A 81 -1.03 1.69 -6.52
CA THR A 81 0.17 0.88 -6.82
C THR A 81 1.44 1.50 -6.24
N THR A 82 1.61 2.81 -6.37
CA THR A 82 2.75 3.55 -5.78
C THR A 82 2.70 3.54 -4.24
N ASP A 83 1.53 3.72 -3.64
CA ASP A 83 1.37 3.71 -2.19
C ASP A 83 1.65 2.34 -1.58
N ILE A 84 1.18 1.25 -2.21
CA ILE A 84 1.51 -0.12 -1.81
C ILE A 84 3.03 -0.35 -1.85
N GLN A 85 3.72 0.05 -2.92
CA GLN A 85 5.19 -0.07 -3.01
C GLN A 85 5.93 0.74 -1.94
N ASN A 86 5.36 1.84 -1.46
CA ASN A 86 5.94 2.62 -0.38
C ASN A 86 5.68 1.97 0.99
N LEU A 87 4.48 1.46 1.22
CA LEU A 87 4.14 0.67 2.41
C LEU A 87 5.00 -0.60 2.53
N GLU A 88 5.25 -1.31 1.43
CA GLU A 88 6.16 -2.47 1.40
C GLU A 88 7.59 -2.11 1.86
N LYS A 89 8.12 -0.96 1.42
CA LYS A 89 9.43 -0.45 1.88
C LYS A 89 9.40 -0.16 3.38
N THR A 90 8.36 0.52 3.87
CA THR A 90 8.20 0.85 5.30
C THR A 90 8.09 -0.41 6.16
N VAL A 91 7.30 -1.40 5.74
CA VAL A 91 7.15 -2.69 6.46
C VAL A 91 8.46 -3.47 6.47
N LYS A 92 9.21 -3.47 5.36
CA LYS A 92 10.54 -4.10 5.29
C LYS A 92 11.53 -3.42 6.23
N GLU A 93 11.52 -2.10 6.30
CA GLU A 93 12.39 -1.34 7.23
C GLU A 93 11.98 -1.55 8.69
N GLN A 94 10.68 -1.50 9.01
CA GLN A 94 10.19 -1.84 10.35
C GLN A 94 10.59 -3.26 10.76
N SER A 95 10.49 -4.24 9.85
CA SER A 95 10.92 -5.62 10.11
C SER A 95 12.43 -5.69 10.41
N ARG A 96 13.25 -4.93 9.69
CA ARG A 96 14.69 -4.80 9.96
C ARG A 96 14.94 -4.19 11.34
N LEU A 97 14.30 -3.07 11.65
CA LEU A 97 14.45 -2.38 12.93
C LEU A 97 14.00 -3.25 14.11
N ILE A 98 12.96 -4.06 13.94
CA ILE A 98 12.50 -5.04 14.95
C ILE A 98 13.55 -6.14 15.17
N GLU A 99 14.18 -6.67 14.11
CA GLU A 99 15.27 -7.64 14.27
C GLU A 99 16.53 -7.03 14.91
N GLU A 100 16.88 -5.79 14.56
CA GLU A 100 17.98 -5.07 15.22
C GLU A 100 17.66 -4.78 16.70
N LEU A 101 16.44 -4.36 17.02
CA LEU A 101 15.96 -4.22 18.41
C LEU A 101 15.99 -5.54 19.18
N LYS A 102 15.53 -6.64 18.60
CA LYS A 102 15.59 -7.98 19.22
C LYS A 102 17.03 -8.42 19.49
N LYS A 103 17.95 -8.20 18.53
CA LYS A 103 19.37 -8.50 18.72
C LYS A 103 19.99 -7.64 19.82
N ASN A 104 19.68 -6.34 19.86
CA ASN A 104 20.20 -5.42 20.86
C ASN A 104 19.64 -5.72 22.27
N ALA A 105 18.33 -6.01 22.38
CA ALA A 105 17.70 -6.41 23.63
C ALA A 105 18.24 -7.76 24.15
N GLY A 106 18.46 -8.75 23.27
CA GLY A 106 19.09 -10.02 23.63
C GLY A 106 20.56 -9.88 24.03
N SER A 107 21.28 -8.90 23.45
CA SER A 107 22.71 -8.67 23.74
C SER A 107 22.95 -7.78 24.95
N GLY A 108 21.98 -6.93 25.34
CA GLY A 108 22.11 -6.02 26.49
C GLY A 108 22.11 -6.69 27.86
N SER A 109 21.81 -7.99 27.95
CA SER A 109 21.72 -8.72 29.22
C SER A 109 22.99 -9.49 29.60
N SER A 110 23.88 -9.79 28.65
CA SER A 110 25.06 -10.63 28.89
C SER A 110 26.19 -9.88 29.61
N SER A 111 26.40 -8.60 29.29
CA SER A 111 27.38 -7.74 29.97
C SER A 111 27.00 -7.52 31.43
N SER A 112 25.79 -7.03 31.72
CA SER A 112 25.34 -6.77 33.09
C SER A 112 25.33 -8.02 33.97
N ALA A 113 24.93 -9.19 33.45
CA ALA A 113 24.97 -10.44 34.20
C ALA A 113 26.40 -10.89 34.54
N SER A 114 27.32 -10.76 33.58
CA SER A 114 28.74 -11.13 33.75
C SER A 114 29.45 -10.19 34.74
N GLU A 115 29.27 -8.88 34.58
CA GLU A 115 29.82 -7.88 35.50
C GLU A 115 29.28 -8.07 36.92
N THR A 116 27.97 -8.31 37.09
CA THR A 116 27.39 -8.54 38.42
C THR A 116 27.88 -9.85 39.06
N ALA A 117 28.10 -10.90 38.26
CA ALA A 117 28.67 -12.17 38.73
C ALA A 117 30.14 -12.01 39.16
N ASN A 118 30.94 -11.27 38.38
CA ASN A 118 32.33 -10.92 38.71
C ASN A 118 32.38 -10.09 40.00
N LEU A 119 31.54 -9.04 40.11
CA LEU A 119 31.47 -8.18 41.29
C LEU A 119 31.09 -8.98 42.55
N LYS A 120 30.08 -9.86 42.44
CA LYS A 120 29.68 -10.77 43.54
C LYS A 120 30.82 -11.70 43.96
N ARG A 121 31.61 -12.20 43.01
CA ARG A 121 32.80 -13.02 43.30
C ARG A 121 33.85 -12.21 44.05
N THR A 122 34.22 -11.03 43.56
CA THR A 122 35.21 -10.14 44.20
C THR A 122 34.79 -9.76 45.62
N VAL A 123 33.51 -9.40 45.83
CA VAL A 123 32.96 -9.10 47.17
C VAL A 123 33.05 -10.32 48.10
N SER A 124 32.79 -11.52 47.59
CA SER A 124 32.90 -12.77 48.37
C SER A 124 34.34 -13.10 48.73
N GLU A 125 35.30 -12.83 47.85
CA GLU A 125 36.74 -12.99 48.12
C GLU A 125 37.22 -11.95 49.15
N GLN A 126 36.75 -10.70 49.07
CA GLN A 126 37.03 -9.64 50.03
C GLN A 126 36.47 -9.94 51.44
N ASP A 127 35.23 -10.41 51.55
CA ASP A 127 34.63 -10.82 52.83
C ASP A 127 35.44 -11.94 53.52
N ASN A 128 35.90 -12.93 52.76
CA ASN A 128 36.78 -13.98 53.28
C ASN A 128 38.16 -13.45 53.71
N ALA A 129 38.72 -12.48 52.98
CA ALA A 129 39.98 -11.82 53.38
C ALA A 129 39.81 -11.00 54.67
N LEU A 130 38.71 -10.25 54.81
CA LEU A 130 38.39 -9.48 56.02
C LEU A 130 38.19 -10.40 57.24
N LYS A 131 37.51 -11.54 57.08
CA LYS A 131 37.37 -12.54 58.16
C LYS A 131 38.71 -13.11 58.62
N LYS A 132 39.63 -13.39 57.70
CA LYS A 132 41.00 -13.81 58.04
C LYS A 132 41.76 -12.73 58.79
N LEU A 133 41.69 -11.48 58.31
CA LEU A 133 42.35 -10.34 58.95
C LEU A 133 41.81 -10.08 60.37
N ALA A 134 40.49 -10.20 60.57
CA ALA A 134 39.86 -10.09 61.88
C ALA A 134 40.40 -11.17 62.86
N SER A 135 40.50 -12.43 62.42
CA SER A 135 41.10 -13.50 63.23
C SER A 135 42.55 -13.20 63.60
N GLN A 136 43.35 -12.70 62.66
CA GLN A 136 44.75 -12.33 62.92
C GLN A 136 44.87 -11.16 63.92
N ILE A 137 43.93 -10.21 63.91
CA ILE A 137 43.88 -9.11 64.88
C ILE A 137 43.49 -9.63 66.28
N ASP A 138 42.54 -10.56 66.38
CA ASP A 138 42.16 -11.17 67.67
C ASP A 138 43.31 -12.00 68.27
N ASP A 139 44.04 -12.76 67.45
CA ASP A 139 45.22 -13.50 67.90
C ASP A 139 46.38 -12.56 68.30
N LEU A 140 46.60 -11.46 67.56
CA LEU A 140 47.57 -10.44 67.93
C LEU A 140 47.19 -9.74 69.26
N LYS A 141 45.91 -9.46 69.46
CA LYS A 141 45.41 -8.89 70.72
C LYS A 141 45.63 -9.85 71.89
N ARG A 142 45.33 -11.15 71.70
CA ARG A 142 45.57 -12.20 72.71
C ARG A 142 47.04 -12.32 73.08
N THR A 143 47.95 -12.33 72.10
CA THR A 143 49.39 -12.39 72.36
C THR A 143 49.90 -11.12 73.03
N SER A 144 49.37 -9.95 72.69
CA SER A 144 49.64 -8.68 73.39
C SER A 144 49.17 -8.70 74.85
N ASP A 145 47.94 -9.18 75.12
CA ASP A 145 47.41 -9.35 76.48
C ASP A 145 48.22 -10.35 77.31
N GLN A 146 48.72 -11.43 76.69
CA GLN A 146 49.63 -12.38 77.34
C GLN A 146 50.99 -11.75 77.67
N LEU A 147 51.60 -11.03 76.71
CA LEU A 147 52.88 -10.35 76.91
C LEU A 147 52.79 -9.26 77.98
N LYS A 148 51.66 -8.54 78.05
CA LYS A 148 51.42 -7.56 79.11
C LYS A 148 51.44 -8.21 80.50
N ARG A 149 50.78 -9.35 80.68
CA ARG A 149 50.77 -10.08 81.96
C ARG A 149 52.17 -10.55 82.36
N THR A 150 52.96 -11.08 81.43
CA THR A 150 54.33 -11.52 81.75
C THR A 150 55.25 -10.36 82.09
N VAL A 151 55.08 -9.20 81.45
CA VAL A 151 55.77 -7.95 81.82
C VAL A 151 55.34 -7.47 83.22
N ASP A 152 54.05 -7.50 83.55
CA ASP A 152 53.56 -7.14 84.88
C ASP A 152 54.12 -8.09 85.98
N ASP A 153 54.20 -9.40 85.70
CA ASP A 153 54.82 -10.40 86.59
C ASP A 153 56.33 -10.19 86.77
N LEU A 154 57.04 -9.85 85.70
CA LEU A 154 58.47 -9.50 85.77
C LEU A 154 58.68 -8.21 86.57
N SER A 155 57.86 -7.18 86.35
CA SER A 155 57.93 -5.92 87.09
C SER A 155 57.66 -6.10 88.58
N ARG A 156 56.76 -7.04 88.96
CA ARG A 156 56.54 -7.48 90.34
C ARG A 156 57.72 -8.21 90.98
N LYS A 157 58.61 -8.83 90.20
CA LYS A 157 59.80 -9.56 90.71
C LYS A 157 61.06 -8.71 90.83
N VAL A 158 61.08 -7.53 90.20
CA VAL A 158 62.22 -6.59 90.19
C VAL A 158 62.08 -5.49 91.26
N LYS A 159 60.91 -5.40 91.91
CA LYS A 159 60.65 -4.58 93.10
C LYS A 159 60.67 -5.44 94.36
#